data_AF-A0A8H5ZZB9-F1
#
_entry.id   AF-A0A8H5ZZB9-F1
#
_cell.length_a   1.000
_cell.length_b   1.000
_cell.length_c   1.000
_cell.angle_alpha   90.00
_cell.angle_beta   90.00
_cell.angle_gamma   90.00
#
_symmetry.space_group_name_H-M   'P 1'
#
loop_
_entity.id
_entity.type
_entity.pdbx_description
1 polymer ?
#
loop_
_entity_poly.entity_id
_entity_poly.type
_entity_poly.pdbx_seq_one_letter_code
_entity_poly.pdbx_strand_id
1 'polypeptide(L)'
;MFSGAQWRSNPDLADRRQQAWDRATLLHWRRLLNHHPPAELGLELCPAEFYWDAPVPVDSIQESHWWLTDRELVPVRMLSPNECSDKGFPSSVGLSYQTVAVNPGLYCMWLLRQCESAIGARFVRRTVHVKSLMEALQAVPGAQALVNCAGLGAQALAHDMACFPTKGQTVLVRGKAHAVITWRNEQGDEPWEALVIPRPGERVTTLGGCKFAGDWDTEPIEHMTKTILDRCKPLAPELLNKKGEFEVLAVRVGLRPSRKGGPRVETEELGDGRLLVHNYGHNSAGFEGSVGAAEDVAALLLNHLEN
;
A
#
# COMPACT_ATOMS: atom_id res chain seq x y z
N MET A 1 -2.56 11.54 -5.56
CA MET A 1 -2.35 10.12 -5.24
C MET A 1 -3.13 9.74 -3.97
N PHE A 2 -3.85 8.62 -4.01
CA PHE A 2 -4.94 8.29 -3.08
C PHE A 2 -4.51 7.52 -1.82
N SER A 3 -3.43 6.74 -1.90
CA SER A 3 -2.94 5.92 -0.79
C SER A 3 -2.45 6.77 0.39
N GLY A 4 -2.62 6.28 1.61
CA GLY A 4 -1.84 6.75 2.76
C GLY A 4 -0.41 6.22 2.66
N ALA A 5 -0.35 4.88 2.60
CA ALA A 5 0.79 3.98 2.39
C ALA A 5 1.85 3.94 3.52
N GLN A 6 2.08 2.72 3.97
CA GLN A 6 3.10 2.33 4.93
C GLN A 6 3.56 0.92 4.55
N TRP A 7 4.65 0.45 5.14
CA TRP A 7 4.97 -0.98 5.14
C TRP A 7 4.20 -1.67 6.27
N ARG A 8 3.21 -2.52 5.98
CA ARG A 8 2.55 -3.32 7.00
C ARG A 8 1.98 -4.58 6.37
N SER A 9 2.86 -5.56 6.19
CA SER A 9 2.55 -6.82 5.51
C SER A 9 1.33 -7.53 6.13
N ASN A 10 0.35 -7.87 5.29
CA ASN A 10 -0.89 -8.58 5.62
C ASN A 10 -1.12 -9.97 4.95
N PRO A 11 -0.22 -10.57 4.15
CA PRO A 11 -0.43 -11.93 3.65
C PRO A 11 -0.44 -12.93 4.81
N ASP A 12 -1.28 -13.95 4.71
CA ASP A 12 -1.34 -15.04 5.68
C ASP A 12 -0.06 -15.90 5.66
N LEU A 13 0.10 -16.77 6.66
CA LEU A 13 1.27 -17.66 6.77
C LEU A 13 1.48 -18.59 5.56
N ALA A 14 0.42 -18.92 4.81
CA ALA A 14 0.49 -19.82 3.67
C ALA A 14 1.01 -19.11 2.41
N ASP A 15 0.76 -17.80 2.26
CA ASP A 15 1.22 -17.02 1.12
C ASP A 15 2.68 -16.58 1.25
N ARG A 16 3.59 -17.56 1.14
CA ARG A 16 5.04 -17.35 1.20
C ARG A 16 5.57 -16.41 0.11
N ARG A 17 4.88 -16.33 -1.03
CA ARG A 17 5.32 -15.51 -2.16
C ARG A 17 5.16 -14.02 -1.84
N GLN A 18 3.97 -13.60 -1.40
CA GLN A 18 3.76 -12.21 -1.00
C GLN A 18 4.60 -11.84 0.23
N GLN A 19 4.78 -12.74 1.21
CA GLN A 19 5.69 -12.50 2.34
C GLN A 19 7.13 -12.19 1.87
N ALA A 20 7.63 -12.96 0.91
CA ALA A 20 8.96 -12.73 0.33
C ALA A 20 9.04 -11.37 -0.36
N TRP A 21 7.98 -10.97 -1.08
CA TRP A 21 7.93 -9.66 -1.73
C TRP A 21 7.96 -8.50 -0.74
N ASP A 22 7.17 -8.62 0.34
CA ASP A 22 7.09 -7.60 1.38
C ASP A 22 8.42 -7.47 2.12
N ARG A 23 9.08 -8.60 2.40
CA ARG A 23 10.43 -8.63 2.98
C ARG A 23 11.46 -7.94 2.09
N ALA A 24 11.50 -8.30 0.81
CA ALA A 24 12.42 -7.72 -0.16
C ALA A 24 12.24 -6.20 -0.27
N THR A 25 10.99 -5.75 -0.30
CA THR A 25 10.64 -4.33 -0.35
C THR A 25 11.08 -3.58 0.90
N LEU A 26 10.82 -4.10 2.10
CA LEU A 26 11.27 -3.45 3.34
C LEU A 26 12.79 -3.30 3.39
N LEU A 27 13.52 -4.35 3.03
CA LEU A 27 14.98 -4.33 3.02
C LEU A 27 15.51 -3.35 1.98
N HIS A 28 14.89 -3.29 0.80
CA HIS A 28 15.24 -2.33 -0.22
C HIS A 28 15.00 -0.88 0.25
N TRP A 29 13.84 -0.59 0.82
CA TRP A 29 13.53 0.74 1.35
C TRP A 29 14.49 1.16 2.47
N ARG A 30 14.85 0.25 3.39
CA ARG A 30 15.86 0.53 4.42
C ARG A 30 17.21 0.92 3.84
N ARG A 31 17.64 0.28 2.74
CA ARG A 31 18.87 0.68 2.04
C ARG A 31 18.76 2.08 1.47
N LEU A 32 17.65 2.43 0.81
CA LEU A 32 17.44 3.76 0.25
C LEU A 32 17.42 4.86 1.32
N LEU A 33 16.81 4.59 2.47
CA LEU A 33 16.74 5.53 3.60
C LEU A 33 18.12 5.92 4.15
N ASN A 34 19.15 5.11 3.94
CA ASN A 34 20.53 5.45 4.33
C ASN A 34 21.18 6.48 3.41
N HIS A 35 20.61 6.72 2.23
CA HIS A 35 21.24 7.51 1.17
C HIS A 35 20.41 8.71 0.73
N HIS A 36 19.10 8.72 0.98
CA HIS A 36 18.21 9.77 0.52
C HIS A 36 17.32 10.30 1.65
N PRO A 37 17.19 11.63 1.80
CA PRO A 37 16.31 12.22 2.80
C PRO A 37 14.82 12.07 2.41
N PRO A 38 13.91 12.08 3.40
CA PRO A 38 12.46 11.96 3.16
C PRO A 38 11.88 12.97 2.17
N ALA A 39 12.41 14.19 2.10
CA ALA A 39 11.94 15.23 1.18
C ALA A 39 12.24 14.92 -0.29
N GLU A 40 13.25 14.10 -0.57
CA GLU A 40 13.62 13.67 -1.92
C GLU A 40 12.94 12.34 -2.29
N LEU A 41 13.05 11.36 -1.39
CA LEU A 41 12.66 9.97 -1.61
C LEU A 41 11.17 9.73 -1.35
N GLY A 42 10.55 10.50 -0.44
CA GLY A 42 9.18 10.23 -0.01
C GLY A 42 9.04 9.00 0.89
N LEU A 43 10.12 8.49 1.47
CA LEU A 43 10.09 7.40 2.45
C LEU A 43 10.69 7.89 3.77
N GLU A 44 10.18 7.41 4.90
CA GLU A 44 10.75 7.72 6.23
C GLU A 44 10.52 6.54 7.17
N LEU A 45 11.56 6.13 7.91
CA LEU A 45 11.41 5.22 9.03
C LEU A 45 10.78 6.00 10.20
N CYS A 46 9.68 5.49 10.75
CA CYS A 46 8.95 6.16 11.81
C CYS A 46 8.39 5.18 12.84
N PRO A 47 8.12 5.66 14.08
CA PRO A 47 7.38 4.88 15.06
C PRO A 47 6.01 4.48 14.53
N ALA A 48 5.59 3.27 14.87
CA ALA A 48 4.28 2.75 14.56
C ALA A 48 3.62 2.08 15.77
N GLU A 49 2.31 2.24 15.86
CA GLU A 49 1.46 1.59 16.87
C GLU A 49 0.25 0.92 16.21
N PHE A 50 -0.14 -0.24 16.72
CA PHE A 50 -1.31 -0.98 16.22
C PHE A 50 -2.13 -1.51 17.40
N TYR A 51 -3.39 -1.11 17.48
CA TYR A 51 -4.36 -1.47 18.51
C TYR A 51 -5.53 -2.29 17.97
N TRP A 52 -6.01 -3.24 18.78
CA TRP A 52 -7.23 -4.02 18.54
C TRP A 52 -8.22 -3.85 19.69
N ASP A 53 -9.49 -3.56 19.39
CA ASP A 53 -10.55 -3.44 20.41
C ASP A 53 -10.93 -4.78 21.08
N ALA A 54 -10.62 -5.91 20.45
CA ALA A 54 -10.97 -7.23 20.93
C ALA A 54 -9.79 -7.93 21.63
N PRO A 55 -10.05 -8.85 22.57
CA PRO A 55 -9.06 -9.81 23.02
C PRO A 55 -8.82 -10.82 21.89
N VAL A 56 -8.16 -10.38 20.81
CA VAL A 56 -7.66 -11.29 19.78
C VAL A 56 -6.48 -12.03 20.40
N PRO A 57 -6.45 -13.37 20.38
CA PRO A 57 -5.27 -14.11 20.80
C PRO A 57 -4.05 -13.60 20.02
N VAL A 58 -2.95 -13.33 20.72
CA VAL A 58 -1.71 -12.84 20.08
C VAL A 58 -1.27 -13.79 18.96
N ASP A 59 -1.50 -15.08 19.13
CA ASP A 59 -1.20 -16.11 18.13
C ASP A 59 -1.98 -15.87 16.82
N SER A 60 -3.25 -15.51 16.88
CA SER A 60 -4.06 -15.17 15.69
C SER A 60 -3.57 -13.88 15.00
N ILE A 61 -2.99 -12.94 15.77
CA ILE A 61 -2.36 -11.76 15.20
C ILE A 61 -1.08 -12.17 14.44
N GLN A 62 -0.26 -13.07 15.02
CA GLN A 62 0.96 -13.57 14.38
C GLN A 62 0.68 -14.36 13.09
N GLU A 63 -0.43 -15.11 13.03
CA GLU A 63 -0.84 -15.83 11.81
C GLU A 63 -1.19 -14.89 10.64
N SER A 64 -1.69 -13.69 10.94
CA SER A 64 -2.02 -12.67 9.94
C SER A 64 -0.91 -11.63 9.72
N HIS A 65 0.13 -11.64 10.55
CA HIS A 65 1.26 -10.71 10.53
C HIS A 65 2.56 -11.47 10.79
N TRP A 66 2.99 -12.28 9.82
CA TRP A 66 4.17 -13.16 9.92
C TRP A 66 5.43 -12.45 10.46
N TRP A 67 5.59 -11.17 10.12
CA TRP A 67 6.74 -10.33 10.52
C TRP A 67 6.82 -10.07 12.03
N LEU A 68 5.77 -10.34 12.80
CA LEU A 68 5.82 -10.32 14.27
C LEU A 68 6.77 -11.36 14.85
N THR A 69 7.02 -12.44 14.11
CA THR A 69 7.91 -13.53 14.54
C THR A 69 9.36 -13.33 14.07
N ASP A 70 9.58 -12.54 13.01
CA ASP A 70 10.91 -12.15 12.51
C ASP A 70 11.40 -10.85 13.18
N ARG A 71 11.88 -10.98 14.41
CA ARG A 71 12.34 -9.85 15.24
C ARG A 71 13.58 -9.14 14.69
N GLU A 72 14.36 -9.81 13.85
CA GLU A 72 15.50 -9.18 13.15
C GLU A 72 15.00 -8.28 12.03
N LEU A 73 13.97 -8.72 11.31
CA LEU A 73 13.33 -7.89 10.30
C LEU A 73 12.59 -6.72 10.94
N VAL A 74 11.72 -6.93 11.91
CA VAL A 74 11.00 -5.86 12.59
C VAL A 74 11.05 -6.08 14.11
N PRO A 75 11.79 -5.25 14.85
CA PRO A 75 11.74 -5.28 16.31
C PRO A 75 10.36 -4.81 16.79
N VAL A 76 9.55 -5.75 17.29
CA VAL A 76 8.20 -5.47 17.80
C VAL A 76 8.16 -5.64 19.31
N ARG A 77 7.46 -4.71 19.97
CA ARG A 77 7.15 -4.77 21.40
C ARG A 77 5.63 -4.82 21.59
N MET A 78 5.18 -5.80 22.39
CA MET A 78 3.80 -5.83 22.86
C MET A 78 3.61 -4.76 23.95
N LEU A 79 2.53 -3.99 23.84
CA LEU A 79 2.11 -3.02 24.85
C LEU A 79 1.33 -3.73 25.95
N SER A 80 1.56 -3.32 27.20
CA SER A 80 0.75 -3.79 28.33
C SER A 80 -0.66 -3.19 28.28
N PRO A 81 -1.66 -3.85 28.90
CA PRO A 81 -3.01 -3.30 29.01
C PRO A 81 -3.07 -1.89 29.62
N ASN A 82 -2.17 -1.58 30.55
CA ASN A 82 -2.06 -0.25 31.15
C ASN A 82 -1.54 0.78 30.14
N GLU A 83 -0.49 0.46 29.37
CA GLU A 83 0.00 1.36 28.30
C GLU A 83 -1.08 1.63 27.25
N CYS A 84 -1.87 0.61 26.88
CA CYS A 84 -3.00 0.77 25.98
C CYS A 84 -4.08 1.67 26.58
N SER A 85 -4.43 1.46 27.85
CA SER A 85 -5.46 2.22 28.57
C SER A 85 -5.06 3.68 28.76
N ASP A 86 -3.81 3.96 29.12
CA ASP A 86 -3.25 5.31 29.27
C ASP A 86 -3.29 6.09 27.94
N LYS A 87 -3.22 5.36 26.82
CA LYS A 87 -3.38 5.91 25.47
C LYS A 87 -4.84 5.99 24.99
N GLY A 88 -5.80 5.60 25.82
CA GLY A 88 -7.24 5.70 25.55
C GLY A 88 -7.87 4.47 24.92
N PHE A 89 -7.24 3.30 25.00
CA PHE A 89 -7.72 2.05 24.39
C PHE A 89 -8.05 0.96 25.44
N PRO A 90 -9.24 1.02 26.06
CA PRO A 90 -9.56 0.31 27.32
C PRO A 90 -9.70 -1.23 27.26
N SER A 91 -9.61 -1.85 26.07
CA SER A 91 -9.86 -3.30 25.89
C SER A 91 -8.74 -4.06 25.17
N SER A 92 -7.56 -3.46 24.98
CA SER A 92 -6.82 -3.70 23.73
C SER A 92 -5.44 -4.37 23.83
N VAL A 93 -5.21 -5.30 22.90
CA VAL A 93 -3.88 -5.74 22.51
C VAL A 93 -3.24 -4.62 21.68
N GLY A 94 -2.00 -4.26 22.00
CA GLY A 94 -1.29 -3.16 21.35
C GLY A 94 0.13 -3.56 20.94
N LEU A 95 0.59 -3.10 19.79
CA LEU A 95 1.95 -3.29 19.32
C LEU A 95 2.64 -1.94 19.14
N SER A 96 3.94 -1.89 19.42
CA SER A 96 4.81 -0.77 19.11
C SER A 96 6.04 -1.28 18.33
N TYR A 97 6.33 -0.64 17.20
CA TYR A 97 7.39 -1.05 16.28
C TYR A 97 7.85 0.12 15.42
N GLN A 98 8.79 -0.12 14.50
CA GLN A 98 9.19 0.84 13.48
C GLN A 98 8.70 0.38 12.11
N THR A 99 8.12 1.30 11.34
CA THR A 99 7.71 1.05 9.96
C THR A 99 8.25 2.11 9.01
N VAL A 100 8.17 1.86 7.71
CA VAL A 100 8.41 2.86 6.67
C VAL A 100 7.06 3.49 6.30
N ALA A 101 6.88 4.77 6.60
CA ALA A 101 5.81 5.57 6.03
C ALA A 101 6.18 5.98 4.60
N VAL A 102 5.17 6.11 3.74
CA VAL A 102 5.36 6.43 2.34
C VAL A 102 4.61 7.72 2.03
N ASN A 103 5.24 8.62 1.28
CA ASN A 103 4.59 9.68 0.54
C ASN A 103 4.49 9.20 -0.90
N PRO A 104 3.31 8.71 -1.32
CA PRO A 104 3.18 8.06 -2.62
C PRO A 104 3.56 9.00 -3.78
N GLY A 105 3.22 10.28 -3.66
CA GLY A 105 3.53 11.28 -4.69
C GLY A 105 5.02 11.47 -4.89
N LEU A 106 5.76 11.69 -3.80
CA LEU A 106 7.21 11.89 -3.87
C LEU A 106 7.94 10.61 -4.28
N TYR A 107 7.53 9.45 -3.75
CA TYR A 107 8.19 8.18 -4.07
C TYR A 107 8.01 7.77 -5.54
N CYS A 108 6.81 7.88 -6.11
CA CYS A 108 6.64 7.62 -7.55
C CYS A 108 7.40 8.62 -8.42
N MET A 109 7.48 9.90 -8.03
CA MET A 109 8.29 10.88 -8.75
C MET A 109 9.78 10.59 -8.64
N TRP A 110 10.25 10.08 -7.50
CA TRP A 110 11.62 9.62 -7.34
C TRP A 110 11.91 8.43 -8.25
N LEU A 111 11.04 7.41 -8.26
CA LEU A 111 11.17 6.24 -9.15
C LEU A 111 11.19 6.64 -10.62
N LEU A 112 10.30 7.55 -11.04
CA LEU A 112 10.28 8.10 -12.39
C LEU A 112 11.64 8.70 -12.77
N ARG A 113 12.20 9.56 -11.89
CA ARG A 113 13.53 10.17 -12.12
C ARG A 113 14.65 9.14 -12.20
N GLN A 114 14.60 8.08 -11.40
CA GLN A 114 15.58 6.99 -11.48
C GLN A 114 15.49 6.27 -12.84
N CYS A 115 14.28 5.95 -13.30
CA CYS A 115 14.08 5.33 -14.61
C CYS A 115 14.62 6.21 -15.75
N GLU A 116 14.29 7.51 -15.76
CA GLU A 116 14.71 8.44 -16.81
C GLU A 116 16.21 8.72 -16.76
N SER A 117 16.75 9.04 -15.57
CA SER A 117 18.11 9.57 -15.45
C SER A 117 19.18 8.49 -15.32
N ALA A 118 18.89 7.40 -14.61
CA ALA A 118 19.89 6.35 -14.36
C ALA A 118 19.89 5.27 -15.45
N ILE A 119 18.72 4.97 -16.02
CA ILE A 119 18.54 3.84 -16.96
C ILE A 119 18.23 4.34 -18.39
N GLY A 120 17.85 5.61 -18.56
CA GLY A 120 17.51 6.18 -19.87
C GLY A 120 16.13 5.73 -20.38
N ALA A 121 15.25 5.29 -19.48
CA ALA A 121 13.88 4.89 -19.84
C ALA A 121 13.10 6.08 -20.40
N ARG A 122 12.26 5.83 -21.40
CA ARG A 122 11.43 6.86 -22.04
C ARG A 122 9.97 6.69 -21.64
N PHE A 123 9.36 7.77 -21.14
CA PHE A 123 7.96 7.80 -20.78
C PHE A 123 7.14 8.46 -21.88
N VAL A 124 6.08 7.79 -22.33
CA VAL A 124 5.20 8.31 -23.37
C VAL A 124 3.78 8.32 -22.84
N ARG A 125 3.17 9.51 -22.77
CA ARG A 125 1.73 9.62 -22.54
C ARG A 125 1.01 9.27 -23.83
N ARG A 126 0.23 8.20 -23.83
CA ARG A 126 -0.69 7.86 -24.91
C ARG A 126 -2.07 7.60 -24.33
N THR A 127 -3.09 8.20 -24.94
CA THR A 127 -4.46 7.69 -24.80
C THR A 127 -4.53 6.50 -25.70
N VAL A 128 -4.21 5.34 -25.16
CA VAL A 128 -4.30 4.11 -25.91
C VAL A 128 -5.78 3.72 -25.82
N HIS A 129 -6.49 3.69 -26.94
CA HIS A 129 -7.87 3.16 -27.01
C HIS A 129 -7.83 1.62 -26.91
N VAL A 130 -6.99 1.09 -26.01
CA VAL A 130 -6.53 -0.29 -26.01
C VAL A 130 -7.74 -1.21 -25.98
N LYS A 131 -7.99 -1.90 -27.09
CA LYS A 131 -8.88 -3.06 -27.06
C LYS A 131 -8.14 -4.32 -26.59
N SER A 132 -6.81 -4.34 -26.68
CA SER A 132 -5.98 -5.47 -26.22
C SER A 132 -4.51 -5.10 -25.96
N LEU A 133 -3.85 -5.84 -25.06
CA LEU A 133 -2.41 -5.70 -24.75
C LEU A 133 -1.49 -5.78 -25.99
N MET A 134 -1.94 -6.46 -27.05
CA MET A 134 -1.19 -6.59 -28.30
C MET A 134 -0.98 -5.25 -29.02
N GLU A 135 -1.95 -4.33 -28.94
CA GLU A 135 -1.83 -2.99 -29.50
C GLU A 135 -0.71 -2.18 -28.80
N ALA A 136 -0.58 -2.33 -27.48
CA ALA A 136 0.48 -1.68 -26.72
C ALA A 136 1.88 -2.15 -27.15
N LEU A 137 2.02 -3.45 -27.43
CA LEU A 137 3.27 -4.04 -27.89
C LEU A 137 3.61 -3.60 -29.32
N GLN A 138 2.63 -3.55 -30.23
CA GLN A 138 2.82 -3.04 -31.60
C GLN A 138 3.22 -1.55 -31.63
N ALA A 139 2.82 -0.79 -30.61
CA ALA A 139 3.11 0.63 -30.50
C ALA A 139 4.59 0.94 -30.22
N VAL A 140 5.40 -0.08 -29.91
CA VAL A 140 6.85 -0.01 -29.65
C VAL A 140 7.55 -1.03 -30.57
N PRO A 141 7.92 -0.63 -31.80
CA PRO A 141 8.61 -1.52 -32.74
C PRO A 141 9.89 -2.11 -32.12
N GLY A 142 10.08 -3.42 -32.26
CA GLY A 142 11.24 -4.15 -31.71
C GLY A 142 11.10 -4.58 -30.26
N ALA A 143 9.97 -4.30 -29.59
CA ALA A 143 9.72 -4.82 -28.25
C ALA A 143 9.64 -6.35 -28.25
N GLN A 144 10.48 -6.99 -27.43
CA GLN A 144 10.52 -8.45 -27.24
C GLN A 144 9.55 -8.92 -26.14
N ALA A 145 9.20 -8.02 -25.21
CA ALA A 145 8.30 -8.33 -24.11
C ALA A 145 7.41 -7.14 -23.75
N LEU A 146 6.26 -7.43 -23.13
CA LEU A 146 5.35 -6.47 -22.52
C LEU A 146 5.12 -6.83 -21.05
N VAL A 147 5.24 -5.85 -20.16
CA VAL A 147 4.85 -6.02 -18.75
C VAL A 147 3.52 -5.30 -18.52
N ASN A 148 2.47 -6.05 -18.20
CA ASN A 148 1.15 -5.52 -17.87
C ASN A 148 1.05 -5.17 -16.37
N CYS A 149 1.25 -3.89 -16.05
CA CYS A 149 1.09 -3.31 -14.71
C CYS A 149 -0.21 -2.48 -14.56
N ALA A 150 -1.28 -2.80 -15.29
CA ALA A 150 -2.45 -1.92 -15.43
C ALA A 150 -3.40 -1.87 -14.22
N GLY A 151 -3.14 -2.61 -13.14
CA GLY A 151 -4.02 -2.66 -11.97
C GLY A 151 -5.45 -3.08 -12.35
N LEU A 152 -6.46 -2.26 -12.01
CA LEU A 152 -7.86 -2.50 -12.41
C LEU A 152 -8.08 -2.52 -13.92
N GLY A 153 -7.19 -1.89 -14.69
CA GLY A 153 -7.23 -1.94 -16.16
C GLY A 153 -7.08 -3.36 -16.71
N ALA A 154 -6.52 -4.30 -15.95
CA ALA A 154 -6.40 -5.70 -16.37
C ALA A 154 -7.75 -6.38 -16.66
N GLN A 155 -8.84 -5.93 -16.04
CA GLN A 155 -10.17 -6.44 -16.35
C GLN A 155 -10.53 -6.19 -17.83
N ALA A 156 -10.20 -5.01 -18.36
CA ALA A 156 -10.44 -4.66 -19.76
C ALA A 156 -9.33 -5.18 -20.69
N LEU A 157 -8.06 -5.08 -20.27
CA LEU A 157 -6.90 -5.32 -21.13
C LEU A 157 -6.52 -6.80 -21.26
N ALA A 158 -6.71 -7.57 -20.19
CA ALA A 158 -6.36 -8.98 -20.09
C ALA A 158 -7.58 -9.88 -19.88
N HIS A 159 -8.79 -9.33 -19.97
CA HIS A 159 -10.05 -10.03 -19.71
C HIS A 159 -10.11 -10.74 -18.35
N ASP A 160 -9.38 -10.23 -17.35
CA ASP A 160 -9.32 -10.83 -16.02
C ASP A 160 -10.52 -10.37 -15.16
N MET A 161 -11.61 -11.14 -15.22
CA MET A 161 -12.83 -10.90 -14.45
C MET A 161 -12.67 -11.19 -12.94
N ALA A 162 -11.52 -11.73 -12.52
CA ALA A 162 -11.19 -11.85 -11.10
C ALA A 162 -10.81 -10.48 -10.50
N CYS A 163 -10.48 -9.48 -11.32
CA CYS A 163 -10.20 -8.11 -10.87
C CYS A 163 -11.48 -7.34 -10.52
N PHE A 164 -11.46 -6.64 -9.38
CA PHE A 164 -12.55 -5.80 -8.89
C PHE A 164 -12.00 -4.66 -8.01
N PRO A 165 -12.70 -3.52 -7.89
CA PRO A 165 -12.25 -2.42 -7.04
C PRO A 165 -12.51 -2.73 -5.58
N THR A 166 -11.68 -2.19 -4.69
CA THR A 166 -12.07 -2.00 -3.30
C THR A 166 -11.91 -0.53 -2.96
N LYS A 167 -13.04 0.19 -2.94
CA LYS A 167 -13.10 1.62 -2.63
C LYS A 167 -12.49 1.90 -1.26
N GLY A 168 -11.63 2.90 -1.20
CA GLY A 168 -11.08 3.44 0.01
C GLY A 168 -11.14 4.95 0.01
N GLN A 169 -11.69 5.50 1.08
CA GLN A 169 -11.71 6.94 1.33
C GLN A 169 -10.67 7.31 2.38
N THR A 170 -9.97 8.39 2.12
CA THR A 170 -9.01 9.00 3.04
C THR A 170 -9.24 10.50 3.14
N VAL A 171 -8.81 11.09 4.25
CA VAL A 171 -8.84 12.53 4.49
C VAL A 171 -7.42 13.00 4.72
N LEU A 172 -6.95 13.92 3.89
CA LEU A 172 -5.64 14.56 4.07
C LEU A 172 -5.81 15.78 4.99
N VAL A 173 -5.02 15.85 6.05
CA VAL A 173 -5.07 16.93 7.05
C VAL A 173 -3.73 17.62 7.19
N ARG A 174 -3.73 18.87 7.65
CA ARG A 174 -2.49 19.62 7.94
C ARG A 174 -1.80 19.07 9.19
N GLY A 175 -0.47 19.09 9.15
CA GLY A 175 0.39 18.70 10.26
C GLY A 175 1.00 17.32 10.04
N LYS A 176 2.03 16.99 10.83
CA LYS A 176 2.72 15.70 10.76
C LYS A 176 2.45 14.97 12.08
N ALA A 177 1.73 13.85 11.99
CA ALA A 177 1.53 12.96 13.14
C ALA A 177 2.88 12.40 13.63
N HIS A 178 2.99 12.15 14.93
CA HIS A 178 4.24 11.69 15.54
C HIS A 178 4.58 10.23 15.18
N ALA A 179 3.59 9.43 14.80
CA ALA A 179 3.72 8.01 14.47
C ALA A 179 2.72 7.60 13.39
N VAL A 180 2.93 6.42 12.81
CA VAL A 180 1.88 5.71 12.07
C VAL A 180 1.04 4.94 13.08
N ILE A 181 -0.27 5.18 13.12
CA ILE A 181 -1.15 4.52 14.10
C ILE A 181 -2.30 3.83 13.38
N THR A 182 -2.48 2.54 13.66
CA THR A 182 -3.67 1.78 13.25
C THR A 182 -4.49 1.42 14.48
N TRP A 183 -5.79 1.63 14.40
CA TRP A 183 -6.73 1.13 15.40
C TRP A 183 -7.84 0.34 14.71
N ARG A 184 -8.03 -0.91 15.10
CA ARG A 184 -8.93 -1.85 14.45
C ARG A 184 -9.98 -2.37 15.43
N ASN A 185 -11.20 -2.43 14.94
CA ASN A 185 -12.29 -3.13 15.59
C ASN A 185 -12.80 -4.24 14.67
N GLU A 186 -12.76 -5.47 15.19
CA GLU A 186 -13.21 -6.68 14.49
C GLU A 186 -14.54 -7.20 15.06
N GLN A 187 -15.09 -6.55 16.10
CA GLN A 187 -16.35 -6.92 16.73
C GLN A 187 -17.53 -6.13 16.15
N GLY A 188 -18.72 -6.68 16.36
CA GLY A 188 -19.99 -6.09 15.91
C GLY A 188 -20.29 -6.39 14.44
N ASP A 189 -21.41 -5.84 13.97
CA ASP A 189 -21.93 -6.11 12.63
C ASP A 189 -21.12 -5.40 11.53
N GLU A 190 -20.32 -4.39 11.89
CA GLU A 190 -19.51 -3.60 10.96
C GLU A 190 -18.07 -3.42 11.46
N PRO A 191 -17.16 -4.38 11.16
CA PRO A 191 -15.73 -4.23 11.41
C PRO A 191 -15.15 -2.97 10.74
N TRP A 192 -14.20 -2.32 11.41
CA TRP A 192 -13.61 -1.08 10.90
C TRP A 192 -12.14 -0.91 11.28
N GLU A 193 -11.47 -0.02 10.57
CA GLU A 193 -10.07 0.32 10.78
C GLU A 193 -9.88 1.84 10.64
N ALA A 194 -9.25 2.46 11.64
CA ALA A 194 -8.79 3.82 11.61
C ALA A 194 -7.27 3.85 11.43
N LEU A 195 -6.78 4.78 10.62
CA LEU A 195 -5.40 4.86 10.16
C LEU A 195 -4.92 6.30 10.22
N VAL A 196 -3.78 6.54 10.85
CA VAL A 196 -3.05 7.80 10.83
C VAL A 196 -1.69 7.52 10.19
N ILE A 197 -1.42 8.13 9.02
CA ILE A 197 -0.17 7.91 8.29
C ILE A 197 0.43 9.28 7.94
N PRO A 198 1.47 9.76 8.64
CA PRO A 198 2.20 10.96 8.23
C PRO A 198 2.81 10.75 6.85
N ARG A 199 2.81 11.79 6.00
CA ARG A 199 3.45 11.73 4.68
C ARG A 199 4.87 12.31 4.74
N PRO A 200 5.91 11.47 4.58
CA PRO A 200 7.30 11.91 4.50
C PRO A 200 7.52 13.07 3.53
N GLY A 201 8.42 13.98 3.87
CA GLY A 201 8.77 15.13 3.03
C GLY A 201 7.74 16.27 2.99
N GLU A 202 6.57 16.09 3.59
CA GLU A 202 5.51 17.10 3.68
C GLU A 202 5.04 17.27 5.13
N ARG A 203 4.35 18.37 5.43
CA ARG A 203 3.68 18.60 6.73
C ARG A 203 2.19 18.28 6.65
N VAL A 204 1.89 17.07 6.19
CA VAL A 204 0.52 16.56 6.06
C VAL A 204 0.43 15.10 6.52
N THR A 205 -0.75 14.72 6.99
CA THR A 205 -1.06 13.36 7.44
C THR A 205 -2.29 12.84 6.70
N THR A 206 -2.25 11.57 6.31
CA THR A 206 -3.41 10.87 5.75
C THR A 206 -4.16 10.17 6.86
N LEU A 207 -5.45 10.46 6.99
CA LEU A 207 -6.39 9.77 7.85
C LEU A 207 -7.20 8.77 7.01
N GLY A 208 -7.36 7.56 7.49
CA GLY A 208 -8.17 6.52 6.86
C GLY A 208 -8.90 5.68 7.92
N GLY A 209 -9.69 4.69 7.53
CA GLY A 209 -10.22 4.53 6.19
C GLY A 209 -11.48 3.67 6.17
N CYS A 210 -11.98 3.43 4.97
CA CYS A 210 -13.05 2.49 4.69
C CYS A 210 -12.63 1.51 3.59
N LYS A 211 -13.37 0.40 3.46
CA LYS A 211 -13.16 -0.63 2.46
C LYS A 211 -14.53 -1.09 1.95
N PHE A 212 -14.86 -0.76 0.71
CA PHE A 212 -16.09 -1.23 0.05
C PHE A 212 -15.73 -2.03 -1.19
N ALA A 213 -15.89 -3.35 -1.13
CA ALA A 213 -15.57 -4.25 -2.23
C ALA A 213 -16.62 -4.12 -3.34
N GLY A 214 -16.18 -4.07 -4.60
CA GLY A 214 -17.04 -3.98 -5.77
C GLY A 214 -17.60 -2.57 -6.04
N ASP A 215 -17.37 -1.61 -5.15
CA ASP A 215 -17.79 -0.23 -5.34
C ASP A 215 -16.81 0.49 -6.28
N TRP A 216 -17.33 0.94 -7.43
CA TRP A 216 -16.61 1.69 -8.47
C TRP A 216 -16.76 3.20 -8.34
N ASP A 217 -17.62 3.68 -7.44
CA ASP A 217 -17.90 5.09 -7.28
C ASP A 217 -16.68 5.83 -6.73
N THR A 218 -16.20 6.81 -7.48
CA THR A 218 -15.07 7.65 -7.13
C THR A 218 -15.45 8.86 -6.29
N GLU A 219 -16.75 9.08 -6.03
CA GLU A 219 -17.21 10.19 -5.20
C GLU A 219 -17.04 9.91 -3.71
N PRO A 220 -16.63 10.92 -2.92
CA PRO A 220 -16.59 10.82 -1.47
C PRO A 220 -17.98 10.61 -0.85
N ILE A 221 -18.01 9.77 0.16
CA ILE A 221 -19.19 9.53 1.00
C ILE A 221 -19.08 10.47 2.21
N GLU A 222 -20.01 11.43 2.32
CA GLU A 222 -19.95 12.50 3.34
C GLU A 222 -19.93 11.95 4.78
N HIS A 223 -20.86 11.04 5.10
CA HIS A 223 -20.90 10.43 6.43
C HIS A 223 -19.60 9.66 6.75
N MET A 224 -18.93 9.10 5.75
CA MET A 224 -17.64 8.44 5.96
C MET A 224 -16.50 9.39 6.24
N THR A 225 -16.50 10.58 5.66
CA THR A 225 -15.54 11.63 6.03
C THR A 225 -15.65 11.94 7.52
N LYS A 226 -16.87 12.15 8.01
CA LYS A 226 -17.12 12.41 9.44
C LYS A 226 -16.64 11.26 10.32
N THR A 227 -17.00 10.03 9.99
CA THR A 227 -16.57 8.85 10.76
C THR A 227 -15.05 8.67 10.77
N ILE A 228 -14.35 8.90 9.65
CA ILE A 228 -12.89 8.83 9.60
C ILE A 228 -12.28 9.87 10.54
N LEU A 229 -12.76 11.11 10.48
CA LEU A 229 -12.28 12.19 11.34
C LEU A 229 -12.53 11.86 12.82
N ASP A 230 -13.75 11.43 13.18
CA ASP A 230 -14.09 11.13 14.57
C ASP A 230 -13.28 9.97 15.15
N ARG A 231 -13.08 8.88 14.37
CA ARG A 231 -12.24 7.75 14.80
C ARG A 231 -10.75 8.10 14.91
N CYS A 232 -10.26 9.06 14.11
CA CYS A 232 -8.85 9.43 14.12
C CYS A 232 -8.50 10.51 15.17
N LYS A 233 -9.48 11.25 15.72
CA LYS A 233 -9.25 12.24 16.79
C LYS A 233 -8.43 11.69 17.97
N PRO A 234 -8.75 10.52 18.56
CA PRO A 234 -7.93 9.97 19.65
C PRO A 234 -6.55 9.49 19.20
N LEU A 235 -6.37 9.19 17.91
CA LEU A 235 -5.11 8.67 17.38
C LEU A 235 -4.08 9.76 17.09
N ALA A 236 -4.53 10.98 16.76
CA ALA A 236 -3.66 12.10 16.44
C ALA A 236 -4.13 13.42 17.09
N PRO A 237 -4.28 13.46 18.43
CA PRO A 237 -4.78 14.64 19.13
C PRO A 237 -3.87 15.86 18.93
N GLU A 238 -2.58 15.65 18.65
CA GLU A 238 -1.61 16.72 18.39
C GLU A 238 -1.89 17.51 17.09
N LEU A 239 -2.72 16.97 16.20
CA LEU A 239 -3.11 17.62 14.95
C LEU A 239 -4.42 18.43 15.07
N LEU A 240 -5.09 18.37 16.22
CA LEU A 240 -6.35 19.05 16.44
C LEU A 240 -6.14 20.53 16.76
N ASN A 241 -7.00 21.38 16.21
CA ASN A 241 -7.03 22.80 16.55
C ASN A 241 -7.70 23.03 17.92
N LYS A 242 -7.82 24.30 18.35
CA LYS A 242 -8.45 24.68 19.64
C LYS A 242 -9.91 24.22 19.81
N LYS A 243 -10.60 23.84 18.73
CA LYS A 243 -11.97 23.31 18.73
C LYS A 243 -12.02 21.77 18.74
N GLY A 244 -10.88 21.09 18.76
CA GLY A 244 -10.83 19.63 18.68
C GLY A 244 -11.06 19.09 17.27
N GLU A 245 -10.77 19.89 16.23
CA GLU A 245 -11.00 19.54 14.83
C GLU A 245 -9.69 19.51 14.03
N PHE A 246 -9.61 18.60 13.05
CA PHE A 246 -8.52 18.60 12.07
C PHE A 246 -8.70 19.72 11.04
N GLU A 247 -7.61 20.32 10.58
CA GLU A 247 -7.63 21.15 9.37
C GLU A 247 -7.59 20.26 8.12
N VAL A 248 -8.75 20.02 7.51
CA VAL A 248 -8.90 19.18 6.31
C VAL A 248 -8.39 19.92 5.07
N LEU A 249 -7.47 19.28 4.35
CA LEU A 249 -6.89 19.78 3.10
C LEU A 249 -7.54 19.16 1.86
N ALA A 250 -7.92 17.89 1.94
CA ALA A 250 -8.59 17.18 0.85
C ALA A 250 -9.29 15.91 1.35
N VAL A 251 -10.40 15.55 0.71
CA VAL A 251 -10.98 14.20 0.80
C VAL A 251 -10.65 13.47 -0.50
N ARG A 252 -10.21 12.21 -0.40
CA ARG A 252 -9.74 11.43 -1.55
C ARG A 252 -10.37 10.05 -1.55
N VAL A 253 -10.80 9.60 -2.72
CA VAL A 253 -11.28 8.24 -2.95
C VAL A 253 -10.35 7.57 -3.94
N GLY A 254 -9.85 6.39 -3.56
CA GLY A 254 -9.05 5.52 -4.41
C GLY A 254 -9.70 4.15 -4.54
N LEU A 255 -9.57 3.54 -5.73
CA LEU A 255 -10.01 2.19 -5.98
C LEU A 255 -8.80 1.26 -5.94
N ARG A 256 -8.73 0.40 -4.93
CA ARG A 256 -7.66 -0.60 -4.82
C ARG A 256 -7.84 -1.66 -5.90
N PRO A 257 -6.77 -2.05 -6.63
CA PRO A 257 -6.84 -3.07 -7.66
C PRO A 257 -6.86 -4.48 -7.05
N SER A 258 -7.99 -4.86 -6.45
CA SER A 258 -8.18 -6.18 -5.86
C SER A 258 -8.38 -7.24 -6.94
N ARG A 259 -7.97 -8.47 -6.65
CA ARG A 259 -8.15 -9.63 -7.53
C ARG A 259 -8.45 -10.88 -6.70
N LYS A 260 -9.47 -11.66 -7.10
CA LYS A 260 -9.73 -12.96 -6.46
C LYS A 260 -8.55 -13.90 -6.74
N GLY A 261 -8.03 -14.55 -5.71
CA GLY A 261 -6.82 -15.38 -5.81
C GLY A 261 -5.51 -14.60 -5.70
N GLY A 262 -5.55 -13.30 -5.36
CA GLY A 262 -4.35 -12.50 -5.12
C GLY A 262 -3.69 -11.95 -6.39
N PRO A 263 -2.50 -11.33 -6.24
CA PRO A 263 -1.77 -10.72 -7.34
C PRO A 263 -1.41 -11.75 -8.42
N ARG A 264 -1.50 -11.35 -9.68
CA ARG A 264 -1.09 -12.15 -10.84
C ARG A 264 0.30 -11.68 -11.28
N VAL A 265 1.30 -12.51 -11.01
CA VAL A 265 2.69 -12.32 -11.47
C VAL A 265 3.16 -13.60 -12.15
N GLU A 266 3.01 -13.65 -13.47
CA GLU A 266 3.25 -14.83 -14.32
C GLU A 266 3.43 -14.42 -15.79
N THR A 267 3.89 -15.34 -16.62
CA THR A 267 4.10 -15.15 -18.05
C THR A 267 2.96 -15.73 -18.89
N GLU A 268 2.77 -15.16 -20.07
CA GLU A 268 1.93 -15.66 -21.15
C GLU A 268 2.72 -15.50 -22.46
N GLU A 269 2.87 -16.58 -23.23
CA GLU A 269 3.52 -16.51 -24.54
C GLU A 269 2.53 -15.95 -25.56
N LEU A 270 2.95 -14.88 -26.23
CA LEU A 270 2.24 -14.41 -27.41
C LEU A 270 2.68 -15.29 -28.57
N GLY A 271 1.74 -15.84 -29.33
CA GLY A 271 2.00 -16.84 -30.39
C GLY A 271 2.93 -16.40 -31.55
N ASP A 272 3.58 -15.24 -31.43
CA ASP A 272 4.63 -14.73 -32.31
C ASP A 272 6.02 -14.65 -31.64
N GLY A 273 6.21 -15.35 -30.51
CA GLY A 273 7.50 -15.48 -29.81
C GLY A 273 7.82 -14.34 -28.85
N ARG A 274 6.91 -13.38 -28.67
CA ARG A 274 7.06 -12.29 -27.69
C ARG A 274 6.47 -12.69 -26.34
N LEU A 275 7.05 -12.17 -25.26
CA LEU A 275 6.60 -12.46 -23.90
C LEU A 275 5.61 -11.41 -23.38
N LEU A 276 4.52 -11.86 -22.78
CA LEU A 276 3.69 -11.04 -21.92
C LEU A 276 3.93 -11.44 -20.46
N VAL A 277 4.23 -10.47 -19.59
CA VAL A 277 4.35 -10.68 -18.14
C VAL A 277 3.26 -9.88 -17.45
N HIS A 278 2.46 -10.53 -16.64
CA HIS A 278 1.45 -9.87 -15.81
C HIS A 278 2.05 -9.44 -14.47
N ASN A 279 1.65 -8.26 -13.98
CA ASN A 279 1.98 -7.79 -12.64
C ASN A 279 0.88 -6.84 -12.11
N TYR A 280 -0.24 -7.39 -11.67
CA TYR A 280 -1.38 -6.61 -11.17
C TYR A 280 -2.18 -7.39 -10.12
N GLY A 281 -3.22 -6.75 -9.55
CA GLY A 281 -4.07 -7.39 -8.54
C GLY A 281 -3.60 -7.23 -7.10
N HIS A 282 -2.75 -6.24 -6.84
CA HIS A 282 -2.07 -6.00 -5.55
C HIS A 282 -2.95 -5.47 -4.41
N ASN A 283 -4.24 -5.22 -4.63
CA ASN A 283 -5.15 -4.69 -3.60
C ASN A 283 -4.53 -3.49 -2.83
N SER A 284 -4.33 -3.61 -1.51
CA SER A 284 -3.72 -2.58 -0.65
C SER A 284 -2.20 -2.72 -0.53
N ALA A 285 -1.63 -3.83 -1.03
CA ALA A 285 -0.24 -4.20 -0.88
C ALA A 285 0.68 -3.63 -1.99
N GLY A 286 0.13 -2.78 -2.87
CA GLY A 286 0.85 -2.31 -4.06
C GLY A 286 2.14 -1.53 -3.78
N PHE A 287 2.28 -0.89 -2.60
CA PHE A 287 3.55 -0.30 -2.18
C PHE A 287 4.38 -1.29 -1.36
N GLU A 288 3.79 -1.99 -0.40
CA GLU A 288 4.51 -2.83 0.57
C GLU A 288 5.22 -4.04 -0.06
N GLY A 289 4.68 -4.59 -1.15
CA GLY A 289 5.27 -5.70 -1.91
C GLY A 289 5.88 -5.27 -3.27
N SER A 290 5.98 -3.95 -3.52
CA SER A 290 6.29 -3.41 -4.85
C SER A 290 7.61 -3.88 -5.45
N VAL A 291 8.70 -3.84 -4.66
CA VAL A 291 10.05 -4.16 -5.14
C VAL A 291 10.17 -5.66 -5.37
N GLY A 292 9.69 -6.48 -4.42
CA GLY A 292 9.76 -7.92 -4.57
C GLY A 292 8.93 -8.46 -5.74
N ALA A 293 7.73 -7.92 -5.97
CA ALA A 293 6.96 -8.28 -7.16
C ALA A 293 7.67 -7.85 -8.47
N ALA A 294 8.40 -6.72 -8.45
CA ALA A 294 9.20 -6.29 -9.58
C ALA A 294 10.44 -7.16 -9.81
N GLU A 295 11.07 -7.67 -8.75
CA GLU A 295 12.17 -8.64 -8.81
C GLU A 295 11.70 -9.97 -9.46
N ASP A 296 10.52 -10.46 -9.10
CA ASP A 296 9.91 -11.63 -9.76
C ASP A 296 9.69 -11.38 -11.26
N VAL A 297 9.15 -10.21 -11.64
CA VAL A 297 8.97 -9.84 -13.05
C VAL A 297 10.31 -9.79 -13.78
N ALA A 298 11.34 -9.21 -13.17
CA ALA A 298 12.67 -9.16 -13.77
C ALA A 298 13.26 -10.57 -13.99
N ALA A 299 13.10 -11.47 -13.02
CA ALA A 299 13.52 -12.86 -13.16
C ALA A 299 12.79 -13.59 -14.31
N LEU A 300 11.47 -13.39 -14.43
CA LEU A 300 10.69 -13.97 -15.53
C LEU A 300 11.15 -13.45 -16.90
N LEU A 301 11.47 -12.15 -17.01
CA LEU A 301 11.98 -11.55 -18.24
C LEU A 301 13.37 -12.10 -18.60
N LEU A 302 14.30 -12.17 -17.63
CA LEU A 302 15.65 -12.67 -17.85
C LEU A 302 15.63 -14.14 -18.31
N ASN A 303 14.83 -14.98 -17.65
CA ASN A 303 14.67 -16.38 -18.05
C ASN A 303 14.19 -16.53 -19.49
N HIS A 304 13.36 -15.62 -20.00
CA HIS A 304 12.90 -15.67 -21.39
C HIS A 304 13.98 -15.18 -22.37
N LEU A 305 14.78 -14.18 -22.01
CA LEU A 305 15.82 -13.62 -22.87
C LEU A 305 17.09 -14.47 -22.95
N GLU A 306 17.30 -15.36 -21.98
CA GLU A 306 18.43 -16.30 -21.94
C GLU A 306 18.16 -17.62 -22.68
N ASN A 307 16.91 -17.88 -23.09
CA ASN A 307 16.48 -19.04 -23.89
C ASN A 307 16.36 -18.68 -25.38
#